data_AF-A0A7K3PFF9-F1
#
_entry.id   AF-A0A7K3PFF9-F1
#
_cell.length_a   1.000
_cell.length_b   1.000
_cell.length_c   1.000
_cell.angle_alpha   90.00
_cell.angle_beta   90.00
_cell.angle_gamma   90.00
#
_symmetry.space_group_name_H-M   'P 1'
#
loop_
_entity.id
_entity.type
_entity.pdbx_description
1 polymer ?
#
loop_
_entity_poly.entity_id
_entity_poly.type
_entity_poly.pdbx_seq_one_letter_code
_entity_poly.pdbx_strand_id
1 'polypeptide(L)'
;MTTGTAGFNGAVETGGEWRGWREAARDALYGPEGFYRTAPEGPAGHFRTSVHASPLFAGAVARLLCRVDEALGRPDPLDFVDMAAGRGELAAGVLAALPAGVA
;
A
#
# COMPACT_ATOMS: atom_id res chain seq x y z
N MET A 1 -10.90 -21.60 23.30
CA MET A 1 -10.57 -22.94 23.83
C MET A 1 -10.92 -23.96 22.78
N THR A 2 -9.93 -24.39 22.00
CA THR A 2 -10.02 -25.59 21.17
C THR A 2 -8.81 -26.43 21.50
N THR A 3 -9.09 -27.64 21.94
CA THR A 3 -8.22 -28.59 22.63
C THR A 3 -7.34 -29.35 21.65
N GLY A 4 -6.03 -29.37 21.93
CA GLY A 4 -5.16 -30.56 21.93
C GLY A 4 -4.89 -31.32 20.62
N THR A 5 -3.63 -31.29 20.20
CA THR A 5 -2.95 -32.49 19.66
C THR A 5 -1.73 -32.75 20.53
N ALA A 6 -1.66 -33.94 21.13
CA ALA A 6 -0.59 -34.36 22.01
C ALA A 6 0.58 -34.98 21.21
N GLY A 7 1.81 -34.62 21.59
CA GLY A 7 3.03 -35.42 21.34
C GLY A 7 4.27 -34.60 20.94
N PHE A 8 5.21 -34.36 21.86
CA PHE A 8 6.45 -35.12 22.06
C PHE A 8 7.22 -34.50 23.26
N ASN A 9 7.81 -35.35 24.10
CA ASN A 9 8.43 -34.98 25.38
C ASN A 9 9.85 -34.42 25.16
N GLY A 10 10.20 -33.33 25.85
CA GLY A 10 11.59 -33.09 26.26
C GLY A 10 12.39 -31.99 25.54
N ALA A 11 11.89 -30.76 25.49
CA ALA A 11 12.72 -29.54 25.58
C ALA A 11 11.79 -28.39 25.99
N VAL A 12 12.21 -27.55 26.95
CA VAL A 12 11.60 -26.22 27.08
C VAL A 12 12.11 -25.43 25.88
N GLU A 13 11.46 -25.63 24.73
CA GLU A 13 11.42 -24.61 23.70
C GLU A 13 10.99 -23.35 24.44
N THR A 14 11.83 -22.33 24.47
CA THR A 14 11.42 -20.98 24.85
C THR A 14 10.42 -20.51 23.80
N GLY A 15 9.20 -21.05 23.91
CA GLY A 15 8.18 -21.04 22.88
C GLY A 15 7.62 -19.65 22.80
N GLY A 16 8.05 -18.90 21.78
CA GLY A 16 7.22 -17.82 21.28
C GLY A 16 5.84 -18.42 21.01
N GLU A 17 4.83 -17.94 21.73
CA GLU A 17 3.44 -18.31 21.49
C GLU A 17 3.18 -18.23 19.99
N TRP A 18 2.66 -19.30 19.38
CA TRP A 18 2.38 -19.32 17.96
C TRP A 18 1.40 -18.19 17.62
N ARG A 19 1.90 -17.19 16.91
CA ARG A 19 1.09 -16.03 16.52
C ARG A 19 0.23 -16.37 15.32
N GLY A 20 -0.95 -15.77 15.25
CA GLY A 20 -1.77 -15.85 14.05
C GLY A 20 -1.05 -15.19 12.87
N TRP A 21 -1.22 -15.74 11.66
CA TRP A 21 -0.57 -15.22 10.44
C TRP A 21 -0.76 -13.70 10.25
N ARG A 22 -1.97 -13.19 10.50
CA ARG A 22 -2.26 -11.74 10.41
C ARG A 22 -1.37 -10.91 11.33
N GLU A 23 -1.16 -11.40 12.54
CA GLU A 23 -0.38 -10.70 13.55
C GLU A 23 1.10 -10.75 13.23
N ALA A 24 1.61 -11.94 12.87
CA ALA A 24 2.98 -12.13 12.41
C ALA A 24 3.29 -11.26 11.18
N ALA A 25 2.39 -11.23 10.19
CA ALA A 25 2.57 -10.40 8.99
C ALA A 25 2.51 -8.90 9.29
N ARG A 26 1.62 -8.47 10.19
CA ARG A 26 1.55 -7.05 10.60
C ARG A 26 2.84 -6.61 11.28
N ASP A 27 3.40 -7.46 12.13
CA ASP A 27 4.64 -7.17 12.83
C ASP A 27 5.86 -7.17 11.88
N ALA A 28 5.95 -8.15 10.99
CA ALA A 28 7.02 -8.19 9.99
C ALA A 28 6.99 -7.00 9.01
N LEU A 29 5.80 -6.51 8.65
CA LEU A 29 5.66 -5.38 7.72
C LEU A 29 5.73 -4.02 8.42
N TYR A 30 5.06 -3.87 9.57
CA TYR A 30 4.82 -2.59 10.22
C TYR A 30 5.23 -2.56 11.69
N GLY A 31 5.85 -3.60 12.25
CA GLY A 31 6.45 -3.64 13.59
C GLY A 31 7.69 -2.74 13.69
N PRO A 32 8.26 -2.51 14.89
CA PRO A 32 9.36 -1.54 15.07
C PRO A 32 10.53 -1.79 14.14
N GLU A 33 10.84 -3.07 13.93
CA GLU A 33 11.85 -3.57 12.99
C GLU A 33 11.26 -3.96 11.61
N GLY A 34 10.01 -3.59 11.36
CA GLY A 34 9.25 -4.02 10.20
C GLY A 34 9.72 -3.38 8.90
N PHE A 35 9.56 -4.11 7.80
CA PHE A 35 10.06 -3.75 6.47
C PHE A 35 9.74 -2.31 6.04
N TYR A 36 8.50 -1.84 6.26
CA TYR A 36 8.09 -0.49 5.86
C TYR A 36 8.66 0.63 6.76
N ARG A 37 9.25 0.30 7.91
CA ARG A 37 9.81 1.27 8.87
C ARG A 37 11.33 1.38 8.80
N THR A 38 12.02 0.28 8.49
CA THR A 38 13.48 0.20 8.64
C THR A 38 14.26 0.17 7.32
N ALA A 39 13.60 -0.11 6.18
CA ALA A 39 14.26 -0.16 4.88
C ALA A 39 14.79 1.24 4.44
N PRO A 40 16.12 1.46 4.29
CA PRO A 40 16.70 2.77 3.96
C PRO A 40 16.22 3.35 2.63
N GLU A 41 16.09 2.51 1.60
CA GLU A 41 15.59 2.87 0.27
C GLU A 41 14.06 3.02 0.22
N GLY A 42 13.38 2.63 1.31
CA GLY A 42 11.93 2.47 1.38
C GLY A 42 11.39 1.42 0.40
N PRO A 43 10.07 1.14 0.44
CA PRO A 43 9.45 0.10 -0.40
C PRO A 43 9.71 0.30 -1.89
N ALA A 44 9.71 1.55 -2.36
CA ALA A 44 9.92 1.86 -3.77
C ALA A 44 11.37 1.62 -4.25
N GLY A 45 12.32 1.31 -3.37
CA GLY A 45 13.64 0.76 -3.76
C GLY A 45 13.61 -0.75 -4.03
N HIS A 46 12.59 -1.46 -3.55
CA HIS A 46 12.43 -2.91 -3.71
C HIS A 46 11.37 -3.29 -4.74
N PHE A 47 10.41 -2.40 -5.00
CA PHE A 47 9.29 -2.65 -5.89
C PHE A 47 9.35 -1.78 -7.14
N ARG A 48 9.15 -2.42 -8.29
CA ARG A 48 8.77 -1.75 -9.52
C ARG A 48 7.28 -1.96 -9.75
N THR A 49 6.47 -0.97 -9.36
CA THR A 49 5.01 -0.98 -9.59
C THR A 49 4.67 -0.45 -10.99
N SER A 50 3.40 -0.53 -11.41
CA SER A 50 2.93 -0.02 -12.71
C SER A 50 3.26 1.46 -12.95
N VAL A 51 3.26 2.27 -11.88
CA VAL A 51 3.60 3.70 -11.92
C VAL A 51 5.06 3.90 -12.36
N HIS A 52 5.95 3.00 -11.95
CA HIS A 52 7.38 3.03 -12.30
C HIS A 52 7.65 2.42 -13.69
N ALA A 53 6.69 1.70 -14.26
CA ALA A 53 6.88 1.04 -15.55
C ALA A 53 6.72 2.02 -16.73
N SER A 54 5.78 2.95 -16.65
CA SER A 54 5.43 3.88 -17.73
C SER A 54 4.49 5.00 -17.25
N PRO A 55 4.51 6.20 -17.86
CA PRO A 55 3.54 7.26 -17.57
C PRO A 55 2.09 6.90 -17.93
N LEU A 56 1.87 5.82 -18.71
CA LEU A 56 0.54 5.41 -19.15
C LEU A 56 -0.42 5.12 -17.99
N PHE A 57 0.07 4.61 -16.86
CA PHE A 57 -0.78 4.31 -15.71
C PHE A 57 -1.34 5.59 -15.09
N ALA A 58 -0.48 6.58 -14.83
CA ALA A 58 -0.92 7.88 -14.31
C ALA A 58 -1.89 8.58 -15.27
N GLY A 59 -1.62 8.53 -16.59
CA GLY A 59 -2.54 9.06 -17.60
C GLY A 59 -3.88 8.30 -17.70
N ALA A 60 -3.92 7.01 -17.39
CA ALA A 60 -5.18 6.27 -17.29
C ALA A 60 -6.00 6.70 -16.06
N VAL A 61 -5.33 6.91 -14.93
CA VAL A 61 -5.97 7.39 -13.69
C VAL A 61 -6.48 8.83 -13.86
N ALA A 62 -5.72 9.73 -14.45
CA ALA A 62 -6.17 11.10 -14.76
C ALA A 62 -7.43 11.09 -15.65
N ARG A 63 -7.46 10.25 -16.70
CA ARG A 63 -8.66 10.09 -17.55
C ARG A 63 -9.85 9.52 -16.78
N LEU A 64 -9.62 8.64 -15.81
CA LEU A 64 -10.70 8.14 -14.94
C LEU A 64 -11.21 9.25 -14.03
N LEU A 65 -10.32 10.06 -13.45
CA LEU A 65 -10.69 11.17 -12.58
C LEU A 65 -11.59 12.18 -13.31
N CYS A 66 -11.27 12.57 -14.55
CA CYS A 66 -12.14 13.45 -15.34
C CYS A 66 -13.52 12.83 -15.61
N ARG A 67 -13.61 11.52 -15.86
CA ARG A 67 -14.91 10.86 -16.05
C ARG A 67 -15.73 10.82 -14.76
N VAL A 68 -15.06 10.66 -13.62
CA VAL A 68 -15.72 10.70 -12.30
C VAL A 68 -16.20 12.10 -11.98
N ASP A 69 -15.38 13.13 -12.23
CA ASP A 69 -15.74 14.54 -12.08
C ASP A 69 -17.04 14.86 -12.85
N GLU A 70 -17.08 14.52 -14.14
CA GLU A 70 -18.27 14.71 -14.97
C GLU A 70 -19.48 13.92 -14.46
N ALA A 71 -19.29 12.65 -14.08
CA ALA A 71 -20.37 11.80 -13.57
C ALA A 71 -20.95 12.30 -12.24
N LEU A 72 -20.14 12.99 -11.43
CA LEU A 72 -20.56 13.62 -10.17
C LEU A 72 -21.12 15.03 -10.37
N GLY A 73 -21.13 15.56 -11.60
CA GLY A 73 -21.65 16.89 -11.90
C GLY A 73 -20.68 18.03 -11.59
N ARG A 74 -19.36 17.77 -11.64
CA ARG A 74 -18.28 18.75 -11.39
C ARG A 74 -18.35 19.40 -10.00
N PRO A 75 -18.24 18.62 -8.92
CA PRO A 75 -18.21 19.17 -7.57
C PRO A 75 -16.98 20.06 -7.36
N ASP A 76 -17.14 21.12 -6.57
CA ASP A 76 -16.05 21.97 -6.09
C ASP A 76 -16.02 21.92 -4.55
N PRO A 77 -15.10 21.14 -3.93
CA PRO A 77 -13.96 20.44 -4.53
C PRO A 77 -14.22 18.99 -4.97
N LEU A 78 -13.31 18.45 -5.80
CA LEU A 78 -13.13 17.01 -6.05
C LEU A 78 -11.77 16.55 -5.53
N ASP A 79 -11.77 15.66 -4.53
CA ASP A 79 -10.54 15.16 -3.93
C ASP A 79 -10.01 13.88 -4.61
N PHE A 80 -8.73 13.88 -4.97
CA PHE A 80 -7.99 12.67 -5.37
C PHE A 80 -7.09 12.20 -4.22
N VAL A 81 -7.37 11.01 -3.68
CA VAL A 81 -6.63 10.44 -2.54
C VAL A 81 -5.86 9.18 -2.96
N ASP A 82 -4.53 9.23 -2.88
CA ASP A 82 -3.64 8.09 -3.13
C ASP A 82 -3.22 7.43 -1.81
N MET A 83 -3.84 6.29 -1.50
CA MET A 83 -3.61 5.58 -0.24
C MET A 83 -2.30 4.79 -0.31
N ALA A 84 -1.40 5.04 0.64
CA ALA A 84 -0.05 4.47 0.66
C ALA A 84 0.77 4.84 -0.59
N ALA A 85 0.74 6.12 -0.95
CA ALA A 85 1.34 6.72 -2.15
C ALA A 85 2.85 6.49 -2.38
N GLY A 86 3.54 5.78 -1.48
CA GLY A 86 5.00 5.62 -1.54
C GLY A 86 5.68 6.98 -1.42
N ARG A 87 6.34 7.44 -2.49
CA ARG A 87 6.92 8.81 -2.55
C ARG A 87 6.06 9.78 -3.36
N GLY A 88 4.83 9.39 -3.71
CA GLY A 88 3.86 10.23 -4.42
C GLY A 88 3.99 10.18 -5.94
N GLU A 89 4.68 9.16 -6.49
CA GLU A 89 4.91 9.06 -7.94
C GLU A 89 3.61 9.04 -8.75
N LEU A 90 2.56 8.38 -8.25
CA LEU A 90 1.26 8.35 -8.91
C LEU A 90 0.58 9.73 -8.84
N ALA A 91 0.47 10.32 -7.65
CA ALA A 91 -0.17 11.62 -7.48
C ALA A 91 0.49 12.71 -8.33
N ALA A 92 1.83 12.77 -8.35
CA ALA A 92 2.58 13.70 -9.20
C ALA A 92 2.33 13.44 -10.69
N GLY A 93 2.32 12.17 -11.11
CA GLY A 93 2.04 11.80 -12.50
C GLY A 93 0.61 12.11 -12.93
N VAL A 94 -0.38 11.93 -12.04
CA VAL A 94 -1.78 12.25 -12.30
C VAL A 94 -1.93 13.77 -12.44
N LEU A 95 -1.40 14.54 -11.48
CA LEU A 95 -1.46 16.01 -11.53
C LEU A 95 -0.84 16.56 -12.83
N ALA A 96 0.30 16.01 -13.26
CA ALA A 96 0.95 16.39 -14.51
C ALA A 96 0.14 16.02 -15.78
N ALA A 97 -0.76 15.03 -15.69
CA ALA A 97 -1.58 14.56 -16.80
C ALA A 97 -3.00 15.15 -16.80
N LEU A 98 -3.42 15.87 -15.75
CA LEU A 98 -4.74 16.47 -15.67
C LEU A 98 -4.87 17.70 -16.58
N PRO A 99 -6.03 17.92 -17.22
CA PRO A 99 -6.34 19.19 -17.85
C PRO A 99 -6.36 20.32 -16.81
N ALA A 100 -5.91 21.52 -17.18
CA ALA A 100 -5.81 22.66 -16.27
C ALA A 100 -7.14 23.09 -15.61
N GLY A 101 -8.29 22.75 -16.20
CA GLY A 101 -9.61 23.04 -15.63
C GLY A 101 -10.09 22.03 -14.58
N VAL A 102 -9.33 20.95 -14.35
CA VAL A 102 -9.61 19.90 -13.35
C VAL A 102 -8.47 19.81 -12.32
N ALA A 103 -7.27 20.24 -12.69
CA ALA A 103 -6.06 20.18 -11.86
C ALA A 103 -6.08 21.21 -10.71
#